data_AF-A0A937UT30-F1
#
_entry.id   AF-A0A937UT30-F1
#
_cell.length_a   1.000
_cell.length_b   1.000
_cell.length_c   1.000
_cell.angle_alpha   90.00
_cell.angle_beta   90.00
_cell.angle_gamma   90.00
#
_symmetry.space_group_name_H-M   'P 1'
#
loop_
_entity.id
_entity.type
_entity.pdbx_description
1 polymer ?
#
loop_
_entity_poly.entity_id
_entity_poly.type
_entity_poly.pdbx_seq_one_letter_code
_entity_poly.pdbx_strand_id
1 'polypeptide(L)'
;MSPSEILTHLTAILVRVAEVDSAAVTADKSFVEDLDVDSLVLVEAVVVAEDEFGVRISDDDMEHISTVGELVGHIERASSSAAGETGPAEAAGVGAGSAGQA
;
A
#
# COMPACT_ATOMS: atom_id res chain seq x y z
N MET A 1 -12.22 -3.64 11.09
CA MET A 1 -13.03 -2.61 10.39
C MET A 1 -13.66 -3.21 9.14
N SER A 2 -14.69 -2.59 8.56
CA SER A 2 -15.25 -3.01 7.26
C SER A 2 -14.54 -2.29 6.10
N PRO A 3 -14.34 -2.93 4.93
CA PRO A 3 -13.58 -2.35 3.81
C PRO A 3 -14.22 -1.06 3.25
N SER A 4 -15.55 -0.96 3.26
CA SER A 4 -16.25 0.25 2.83
C SER A 4 -16.00 1.46 3.74
N GLU A 5 -15.81 1.22 5.04
CA GLU A 5 -15.50 2.29 6.00
C GLU A 5 -14.06 2.77 5.78
N ILE A 6 -13.13 1.83 5.63
CA ILE A 6 -11.72 2.12 5.36
C ILE A 6 -11.58 2.93 4.06
N LEU A 7 -12.23 2.49 2.98
CA LEU A 7 -12.17 3.21 1.70
C LEU A 7 -12.71 4.64 1.82
N THR A 8 -13.80 4.84 2.55
CA THR A 8 -14.40 6.18 2.75
C THR A 8 -13.42 7.10 3.48
N HIS A 9 -12.83 6.64 4.57
CA HIS A 9 -11.85 7.41 5.35
C HIS A 9 -10.55 7.63 4.56
N LEU A 10 -10.03 6.58 3.92
CA LEU A 10 -8.83 6.66 3.08
C LEU A 10 -9.02 7.66 1.94
N THR A 11 -10.19 7.68 1.31
CA THR A 11 -10.52 8.67 0.28
C THR A 11 -10.44 10.09 0.83
N ALA A 12 -10.96 10.34 2.03
CA ALA A 12 -10.87 11.67 2.65
C ALA A 12 -9.41 12.09 2.93
N ILE A 13 -8.56 11.15 3.34
CA ILE A 13 -7.13 11.38 3.54
C ILE A 13 -6.45 11.73 2.22
N LEU A 14 -6.68 10.94 1.17
CA LEU A 14 -6.10 11.16 -0.15
C LEU A 14 -6.55 12.51 -0.74
N VAL A 15 -7.82 12.88 -0.60
CA VAL A 15 -8.31 14.19 -1.06
C VAL A 15 -7.64 15.34 -0.30
N ARG A 16 -7.36 15.17 1.00
CA ARG A 16 -6.73 16.20 1.84
C ARG A 16 -5.22 16.32 1.61
N VAL A 17 -4.53 15.19 1.46
CA VAL A 17 -3.07 15.09 1.42
C VAL A 17 -2.56 15.09 -0.02
N ALA A 18 -3.19 14.30 -0.88
CA ALA A 18 -2.81 14.15 -2.28
C ALA A 18 -3.63 14.99 -3.25
N GLU A 19 -4.61 15.77 -2.75
CA GLU A 19 -5.45 16.67 -3.55
C GLU A 19 -6.16 15.98 -4.74
N VAL A 20 -6.39 14.66 -4.62
CA VAL A 20 -7.04 13.85 -5.66
C VAL A 20 -8.56 13.94 -5.57
N ASP A 21 -9.25 13.59 -6.65
CA ASP A 21 -10.70 13.60 -6.67
C ASP A 21 -11.30 12.35 -5.99
N SER A 22 -12.20 12.56 -5.04
CA SER A 22 -12.88 11.46 -4.33
C SER A 22 -13.65 10.49 -5.24
N ALA A 23 -14.09 10.94 -6.42
CA ALA A 23 -14.75 10.09 -7.41
C ALA A 23 -13.76 9.26 -8.25
N ALA A 24 -12.49 9.68 -8.30
CA ALA A 24 -11.43 8.92 -8.96
C ALA A 24 -10.89 7.79 -8.05
N VAL A 25 -10.97 7.97 -6.72
CA VAL A 25 -10.51 6.99 -5.74
C VAL A 25 -11.42 5.75 -5.77
N THR A 26 -10.95 4.69 -6.43
CA THR A 26 -11.60 3.38 -6.47
C THR A 26 -10.59 2.28 -6.19
N ALA A 27 -11.04 1.14 -5.68
CA ALA A 27 -10.18 0.03 -5.27
C ALA A 27 -9.26 -0.52 -6.39
N ASP A 28 -9.61 -0.31 -7.66
CA ASP A 28 -8.86 -0.77 -8.83
C ASP A 28 -7.81 0.25 -9.31
N LYS A 29 -7.83 1.49 -8.79
CA LYS A 29 -6.89 2.53 -9.22
C LYS A 29 -5.54 2.41 -8.52
N SER A 30 -4.49 2.61 -9.30
CA SER A 30 -3.12 2.79 -8.80
C SER A 30 -2.92 4.21 -8.27
N PHE A 31 -2.25 4.35 -7.13
CA PHE A 31 -1.97 5.65 -6.55
C PHE A 31 -1.10 6.51 -7.48
N VAL A 32 0.01 5.96 -7.95
CA VAL A 32 0.97 6.71 -8.77
C VAL A 32 0.52 6.79 -10.23
N GLU A 33 0.07 5.69 -10.82
CA GLU A 33 -0.21 5.66 -12.27
C GLU A 33 -1.57 6.21 -12.68
N ASP A 34 -2.59 6.11 -11.82
CA ASP A 34 -3.97 6.48 -12.18
C ASP A 34 -4.46 7.72 -11.44
N LEU A 35 -4.13 7.82 -10.15
CA LEU A 35 -4.45 8.98 -9.32
C LEU A 35 -3.36 10.07 -9.38
N ASP A 36 -2.25 9.82 -10.08
CA ASP A 36 -1.10 10.74 -10.23
C ASP A 36 -0.55 11.23 -8.87
N VAL A 37 -0.61 10.36 -7.86
CA VAL A 37 -0.11 10.66 -6.51
C VAL A 37 1.41 10.51 -6.51
N ASP A 38 2.10 11.59 -6.17
CA ASP A 38 3.54 11.57 -5.93
C ASP A 38 3.90 10.53 -4.87
N SER A 39 4.98 9.78 -5.08
CA SER A 39 5.44 8.74 -4.15
C SER A 39 5.72 9.28 -2.74
N LEU A 40 6.21 10.52 -2.61
CA LEU A 40 6.38 11.18 -1.31
C LEU A 40 5.06 11.50 -0.63
N VAL A 41 4.06 11.90 -1.40
CA VAL A 41 2.72 12.21 -0.92
C VAL A 41 1.99 10.94 -0.50
N LEU A 42 2.22 9.83 -1.23
CA LEU A 42 1.75 8.50 -0.84
C LEU A 42 2.29 8.07 0.53
N VAL A 43 3.59 8.26 0.80
CA VAL A 43 4.18 8.01 2.13
C VAL A 43 3.45 8.81 3.20
N GLU A 44 3.21 10.10 2.99
CA GLU A 44 2.50 10.94 3.96
C GLU A 44 1.05 10.48 4.17
N ALA A 45 0.33 10.16 3.09
CA ALA A 45 -1.04 9.67 3.16
C ALA A 45 -1.14 8.34 3.92
N VAL A 46 -0.17 7.44 3.72
CA VAL A 46 -0.08 6.17 4.46
C VAL A 46 0.18 6.41 5.94
N VAL A 47 1.14 7.26 6.30
CA VAL A 47 1.44 7.58 7.71
C VAL A 47 0.23 8.21 8.41
N VAL A 48 -0.50 9.09 7.72
CA VAL A 48 -1.75 9.68 8.24
C VAL A 48 -2.82 8.61 8.39
N ALA A 49 -2.96 7.70 7.43
CA ALA A 49 -3.90 6.59 7.52
C ALA A 49 -3.55 5.64 8.68
N GLU A 50 -2.27 5.29 8.88
CA GLU A 50 -1.81 4.48 9.99
C GLU A 50 -2.19 5.07 11.35
N ASP A 51 -1.99 6.38 11.53
CA ASP A 51 -2.39 7.09 12.75
C ASP A 51 -3.91 7.14 12.91
N GLU A 52 -4.65 7.45 11.83
CA GLU A 52 -6.10 7.61 11.84
C GLU A 52 -6.83 6.27 12.10
N PHE A 53 -6.34 5.17 11.53
CA PHE A 53 -6.89 3.82 11.73
C PHE A 53 -6.26 3.08 12.92
N GLY A 54 -5.16 3.58 13.48
CA GLY A 54 -4.40 2.95 14.56
C GLY A 54 -3.74 1.63 14.12
N VAL A 55 -3.28 1.55 12.87
CA VAL A 55 -2.61 0.38 12.29
C VAL A 55 -1.12 0.65 12.07
N ARG A 56 -0.37 -0.39 11.68
CA ARG A 56 1.01 -0.27 11.21
C ARG A 56 1.19 -1.03 9.91
N ILE A 57 1.85 -0.39 8.97
CA ILE A 57 2.22 -0.88 7.65
C ILE A 57 3.75 -0.83 7.61
N SER A 58 4.38 -1.96 7.29
CA SER A 58 5.84 -2.00 7.16
C SER A 58 6.25 -1.38 5.83
N ASP A 59 7.49 -0.88 5.72
CA ASP A 59 8.04 -0.44 4.43
C ASP A 59 7.88 -1.53 3.34
N ASP A 60 8.10 -2.80 3.67
CA ASP A 60 7.91 -3.97 2.79
C ASP A 60 6.46 -4.11 2.27
N ASP A 61 5.48 -3.94 3.16
CA ASP A 61 4.07 -3.92 2.74
C ASP A 61 3.80 -2.70 1.85
N MET A 62 4.43 -1.56 2.14
CA MET A 62 4.24 -0.31 1.39
C MET A 62 4.78 -0.39 -0.03
N GLU A 63 5.92 -1.04 -0.25
CA GLU A 63 6.47 -1.30 -1.59
C GLU A 63 5.62 -2.30 -2.40
N HIS A 64 4.82 -3.13 -1.71
CA HIS A 64 3.81 -3.98 -2.33
C HIS A 64 2.46 -3.28 -2.56
N ILE A 65 2.20 -2.14 -1.94
CA ILE A 65 0.95 -1.38 -2.09
C ILE A 65 1.06 -0.44 -3.30
N SER A 66 0.45 -0.83 -4.41
CA SER A 66 0.36 0.00 -5.62
C SER A 66 -1.04 0.56 -5.85
N THR A 67 -2.07 -0.16 -5.38
CA THR A 67 -3.48 0.17 -5.61
C THR A 67 -4.24 0.49 -4.33
N VAL A 68 -5.34 1.24 -4.47
CA VAL A 68 -6.23 1.60 -3.34
C VAL A 68 -6.79 0.35 -2.67
N GLY A 69 -7.16 -0.67 -3.44
CA GLY A 69 -7.70 -1.93 -2.93
C GLY A 69 -6.69 -2.70 -2.07
N GLU A 70 -5.42 -2.69 -2.45
CA GLU A 70 -4.35 -3.30 -1.67
C GLU A 70 -4.20 -2.61 -0.32
N LEU A 71 -4.09 -1.28 -0.30
CA LEU A 71 -3.97 -0.51 0.95
C LEU A 71 -5.16 -0.77 1.88
N VAL A 72 -6.39 -0.75 1.35
CA VAL A 72 -7.61 -1.05 2.11
C VAL A 72 -7.54 -2.45 2.73
N GLY A 73 -7.09 -3.46 1.96
CA GLY A 73 -6.93 -4.83 2.44
C GLY A 73 -5.84 -4.99 3.49
N HIS A 74 -4.74 -4.23 3.41
CA HIS A 74 -3.70 -4.20 4.43
C HIS A 74 -4.22 -3.58 5.74
N ILE A 75 -4.91 -2.43 5.67
CA ILE A 75 -5.52 -1.79 6.84
C ILE A 75 -6.57 -2.69 7.49
N GLU A 76 -7.41 -3.35 6.68
CA GLU A 76 -8.44 -4.26 7.19
C GLU A 76 -7.81 -5.41 7.99
N ARG A 77 -6.79 -6.07 7.41
CA ARG A 77 -6.06 -7.15 8.07
C ARG A 77 -5.38 -6.67 9.35
N ALA A 78 -4.67 -5.54 9.30
CA ALA A 78 -3.99 -4.97 10.45
C ALA A 78 -4.94 -4.58 11.59
N SER A 79 -6.13 -4.06 11.24
CA SER A 79 -7.18 -3.69 12.20
C SER A 79 -7.89 -4.90 12.81
N SER A 80 -7.95 -6.04 12.12
CA SER A 80 -8.84 -7.16 12.50
C SER A 80 -8.27 -8.12 13.55
N SER A 81 -6.95 -8.32 13.63
CA SER A 81 -6.33 -9.07 14.73
C SER A 81 -4.82 -8.94 14.64
N ALA A 82 -4.15 -8.60 15.74
CA ALA A 82 -2.70 -8.68 15.86
C ALA A 82 -2.18 -10.08 15.47
N ALA A 83 -1.72 -10.24 14.22
CA ALA A 83 -0.97 -11.38 13.66
C ALA A 83 -0.68 -11.04 12.19
N GLY A 84 0.53 -11.08 11.65
CA GLY A 84 1.80 -11.57 12.14
C GLY A 84 2.76 -11.55 10.93
N GLU A 85 4.04 -11.36 11.21
CA GLU A 85 5.13 -11.95 10.42
C GLU A 85 4.95 -11.89 8.88
N THR A 86 5.17 -10.75 8.25
CA THR A 86 5.56 -10.74 6.84
C THR A 86 7.05 -11.09 6.78
N GLY A 87 7.34 -12.29 6.31
CA GLY A 87 8.64 -12.65 5.76
C GLY A 87 8.43 -13.57 4.57
N PRO A 88 9.48 -14.00 3.85
CA PRO A 88 10.69 -13.29 3.45
C PRO A 88 10.61 -12.96 1.94
N ALA A 89 10.70 -11.69 1.55
CA ALA A 89 10.76 -11.30 0.13
C ALA A 89 12.21 -11.22 -0.38
N GLU A 90 12.94 -12.33 -0.41
CA GLU A 90 14.16 -12.44 -1.23
C GLU A 90 14.19 -13.79 -1.96
N ALA A 91 13.34 -13.90 -2.97
CA ALA A 91 13.48 -14.85 -4.06
C ALA A 91 13.67 -14.09 -5.37
N ALA A 92 14.82 -13.40 -5.50
CA ALA A 92 15.33 -12.96 -6.80
C ALA A 92 16.59 -13.77 -7.13
N GLY A 93 16.38 -14.85 -7.88
CA GLY A 93 17.47 -15.56 -8.53
C GLY A 93 18.20 -14.66 -9.51
N VAL A 94 19.53 -14.60 -9.40
CA VAL A 94 20.40 -14.26 -10.52
C VAL A 94 21.14 -15.53 -10.93
N GLY A 95 21.10 -15.80 -12.23
CA GLY A 95 21.24 -17.12 -12.80
C GLY A 95 22.65 -17.72 -12.75
N ALA A 96 22.65 -19.04 -12.87
CA ALA A 96 23.78 -19.84 -13.29
C ALA A 96 24.36 -19.31 -14.62
N GLY A 97 25.58 -18.79 -14.56
CA GLY A 97 26.44 -18.52 -15.71
C GLY A 97 27.60 -19.52 -15.72
N SER A 98 27.34 -20.68 -16.32
CA SER A 98 28.25 -21.51 -17.10
C SER A 98 29.69 -21.71 -16.62
N ALA A 99 29.97 -22.96 -16.22
CA ALA A 99 31.25 -23.60 -16.51
C ALA A 99 31.55 -23.57 -18.03
N GLY A 100 32.81 -23.28 -18.37
CA GLY A 100 33.37 -23.35 -19.73
C GLY A 100 34.79 -22.78 -19.71
N GLN A 101 35.78 -23.52 -19.26
CA GLN A 101 36.62 -24.43 -20.07
C GLN A 101 37.58 -23.67 -21.01
N ALA A 102 38.81 -23.43 -20.53
CA ALA A 102 40.09 -23.62 -21.23
C ALA A 102 41.25 -23.20 -20.30
#